data_AF-A0A2G4H7Y8-F1
#
_entry.id   AF-A0A2G4H7Y8-F1
#
_cell.length_a   1.000
_cell.length_b   1.000
_cell.length_c   1.000
_cell.angle_alpha   90.00
_cell.angle_beta   90.00
_cell.angle_gamma   90.00
#
_symmetry.space_group_name_H-M   'P 1'
#
loop_
_entity.id
_entity.type
_entity.pdbx_description
1 polymer ?
#
loop_
_entity_poly.entity_id
_entity_poly.type
_entity_poly.pdbx_seq_one_letter_code
_entity_poly.pdbx_strand_id
1 'polypeptide(L)'
;MTLLIASITPVLIFLYLIFKKDKNKEPIGLLAKCFFGGFLSIIITLIIDVPMTFIGTAFQSPLFKSFYDAFFVAAIPEEFAKFIILYWIIWKSKFFD
;
A
#
# COMPACT_ATOMS: atom_id res chain seq x y z
N MET A 1 15.18 -7.80 -17.97
CA MET A 1 13.90 -7.42 -18.61
C MET A 1 12.75 -8.32 -18.19
N THR A 2 12.94 -9.65 -18.17
CA THR A 2 11.91 -10.62 -17.76
C THR A 2 11.28 -10.32 -16.38
N LEU A 3 12.09 -10.00 -15.36
CA LEU A 3 11.58 -9.69 -14.02
C LEU A 3 10.71 -8.43 -13.97
N LEU A 4 11.08 -7.40 -14.74
CA LEU A 4 10.34 -6.14 -14.79
C LEU A 4 8.99 -6.32 -15.51
N ILE A 5 8.98 -7.10 -16.58
CA ILE A 5 7.73 -7.45 -17.27
C ILE A 5 6.86 -8.29 -16.33
N ALA A 6 7.44 -9.31 -15.69
CA ALA A 6 6.71 -10.19 -14.78
C ALA A 6 6.10 -9.46 -13.58
N SER A 7 6.71 -8.39 -13.08
CA SER A 7 6.16 -7.60 -11.97
C SER A 7 5.06 -6.62 -12.41
N ILE A 8 5.17 -6.02 -13.60
CA ILE A 8 4.23 -5.00 -14.08
C ILE A 8 2.99 -5.62 -14.77
N THR A 9 3.17 -6.72 -15.50
CA THR A 9 2.08 -7.39 -16.23
C THR A 9 0.84 -7.68 -15.37
N PRO A 10 0.93 -8.34 -14.20
CA PRO A 10 -0.26 -8.61 -13.38
C PRO A 10 -0.94 -7.32 -12.91
N VAL A 11 -0.18 -6.28 -12.57
CA VAL A 11 -0.73 -4.98 -12.14
C VAL A 11 -1.56 -4.35 -13.26
N LEU A 12 -1.04 -4.32 -14.48
CA LEU A 12 -1.78 -3.78 -15.64
C LEU A 12 -3.03 -4.59 -15.97
N ILE A 13 -2.94 -5.93 -15.87
CA ILE A 13 -4.08 -6.82 -16.07
C ILE A 13 -5.18 -6.53 -15.04
N PHE A 14 -4.84 -6.43 -13.75
CA PHE A 14 -5.82 -6.14 -12.71
C PHE A 14 -6.45 -4.75 -12.87
N LEU A 15 -5.66 -3.71 -13.15
CA LEU A 15 -6.18 -2.37 -13.41
C LEU A 15 -7.18 -2.38 -14.57
N TYR A 16 -6.85 -3.06 -15.68
CA TYR A 16 -7.74 -3.17 -16.83
C TYR A 16 -9.01 -3.98 -16.52
N LEU A 17 -8.88 -5.14 -15.89
CA LEU A 17 -10.00 -6.04 -15.60
C LEU A 17 -10.98 -5.41 -14.61
N ILE A 18 -10.48 -4.82 -13.52
CA ILE A 18 -11.31 -4.14 -12.52
C ILE A 18 -12.01 -2.96 -13.19
N PHE A 19 -11.27 -2.10 -13.89
CA PHE A 19 -11.86 -0.94 -14.57
C PHE A 19 -12.91 -1.37 -15.60
N LYS A 20 -12.72 -2.46 -16.34
CA LYS A 20 -13.71 -2.96 -17.32
C LYS A 20 -14.94 -3.54 -16.64
N LYS A 21 -14.75 -4.33 -15.59
CA LYS A 21 -15.81 -5.08 -14.89
C LYS A 21 -16.66 -4.18 -14.00
N ASP A 22 -16.11 -3.07 -13.55
CA ASP A 22 -16.82 -2.07 -12.75
C ASP A 22 -18.05 -1.54 -13.51
N LYS A 23 -19.22 -1.67 -12.86
CA LYS A 23 -20.51 -1.21 -13.39
C LYS A 23 -20.69 0.29 -13.23
N ASN A 24 -20.16 0.86 -12.14
CA ASN A 24 -20.29 2.27 -11.79
C ASN A 24 -18.92 2.92 -11.91
N LYS A 25 -18.55 3.30 -13.15
CA LYS A 25 -17.20 3.76 -13.47
C LYS A 25 -16.76 4.88 -12.53
N GLU A 26 -15.73 4.60 -11.74
CA GLU A 26 -15.05 5.64 -10.97
C GLU A 26 -14.37 6.66 -11.89
N PRO A 27 -14.32 7.95 -11.49
CA PRO A 27 -13.63 8.98 -12.26
C PRO A 27 -12.14 8.63 -12.40
N ILE A 28 -11.65 8.54 -13.64
CA ILE A 28 -10.27 8.14 -13.97
C ILE A 28 -9.24 9.03 -13.25
N GLY A 29 -9.55 10.32 -13.06
CA GLY A 29 -8.69 11.24 -12.32
C GLY A 29 -8.54 10.87 -10.83
N LEU A 30 -9.58 10.30 -10.21
CA LEU A 30 -9.52 9.81 -8.82
C LEU A 30 -8.73 8.50 -8.73
N LEU A 31 -8.93 7.58 -9.68
CA LEU A 31 -8.15 6.35 -9.80
C LEU A 31 -6.65 6.64 -9.98
N ALA A 32 -6.30 7.58 -10.86
CA ALA A 32 -4.92 8.00 -11.07
C ALA A 32 -4.33 8.61 -9.79
N LYS A 33 -5.07 9.48 -9.09
CA LYS A 33 -4.63 10.02 -7.79
C LYS A 33 -4.39 8.92 -6.77
N CYS A 34 -5.26 7.90 -6.68
CA CYS A 34 -5.07 6.77 -5.77
C CYS A 34 -3.83 5.95 -6.13
N PHE A 35 -3.62 5.66 -7.42
CA PHE A 35 -2.44 4.96 -7.89
C PHE A 35 -1.15 5.71 -7.51
N PHE A 36 -1.08 7.02 -7.78
CA PHE A 36 0.08 7.83 -7.41
C PHE A 36 0.21 8.01 -5.89
N GLY A 37 -0.91 8.09 -5.18
CA GLY A 37 -0.98 8.12 -3.72
C GLY A 37 -0.37 6.87 -3.09
N GLY A 38 -0.43 5.71 -3.75
CA GLY A 38 0.28 4.50 -3.32
C GLY A 38 1.79 4.66 -3.22
N PHE A 39 2.43 5.48 -4.07
CA PHE A 39 3.86 5.78 -3.90
C PHE A 39 4.12 6.64 -2.66
N LEU A 40 3.20 7.54 -2.32
CA LEU A 40 3.30 8.32 -1.09
C LEU A 40 3.10 7.46 0.16
N SER A 41 2.26 6.43 0.10
CA SER A 41 2.10 5.52 1.25
C SER A 41 3.41 4.81 1.59
N ILE A 42 4.24 4.46 0.60
CA ILE A 42 5.57 3.85 0.84
C ILE A 42 6.42 4.76 1.74
N ILE A 43 6.42 6.07 1.47
CA ILE A 43 7.21 7.04 2.26
C ILE A 43 6.68 7.09 3.70
N ILE A 44 5.37 7.14 3.88
CA ILE A 44 4.74 7.14 5.22
C ILE A 44 5.05 5.84 5.97
N THR A 45 4.98 4.70 5.29
CA THR A 45 5.33 3.39 5.86
C THR A 45 6.78 3.36 6.33
N LEU A 46 7.73 3.82 5.50
CA LEU A 46 9.16 3.82 5.85
C LEU A 46 9.47 4.72 7.06
N ILE A 47 8.76 5.84 7.22
CA ILE A 47 8.92 6.72 8.40
C ILE A 47 8.58 5.98 9.70
N ILE A 48 7.65 5.02 9.66
CA ILE A 48 7.19 4.26 10.82
C ILE A 48 7.99 2.94 10.97
N ASP A 49 8.25 2.23 9.88
CA ASP A 49 9.03 0.97 9.85
C ASP A 49 10.44 1.17 10.42
N VAL A 50 11.20 2.13 9.87
CA VAL A 50 12.62 2.30 10.18
C VAL A 50 12.89 2.36 11.70
N PRO A 51 12.20 3.21 12.51
CA PRO A 51 12.39 3.21 13.96
C PRO A 51 11.94 1.91 14.63
N MET A 52 10.89 1.25 14.13
CA MET A 52 10.40 -0.03 14.69
C MET A 52 11.41 -1.16 14.47
N THR A 53 12.08 -1.18 13.31
CA THR A 53 13.13 -2.16 13.00
C THR A 53 14.27 -2.09 14.03
N PHE A 54 14.67 -0.89 14.48
CA PHE A 54 15.70 -0.75 15.52
C PHE A 54 15.26 -1.34 16.87
N ILE A 55 14.00 -1.18 17.26
CA ILE A 55 13.45 -1.77 18.50
C ILE A 55 13.48 -3.31 18.41
N GLY A 56 13.15 -3.85 17.23
CA GLY A 56 13.16 -5.27 16.96
C GLY A 56 14.54 -5.94 17.11
N THR A 57 15.65 -5.20 17.02
CA THR A 57 17.01 -5.78 17.18
C THR A 57 17.29 -6.33 18.58
N ALA A 58 16.52 -5.92 19.59
CA ALA A 58 16.66 -6.40 20.96
C ALA A 58 16.10 -7.82 21.18
N PHE A 59 15.31 -8.34 20.25
CA PHE A 59 14.71 -9.67 20.38
C PHE A 59 15.70 -10.78 20.02
N GLN A 60 16.01 -11.64 20.99
CA GLN A 60 16.95 -12.76 20.79
C GLN A 60 16.28 -14.03 20.24
N SER A 61 14.97 -14.22 20.48
CA SER A 61 14.22 -15.37 19.95
C SER A 61 13.90 -15.15 18.47
N PRO A 62 14.36 -16.03 17.55
CA PRO A 62 14.12 -15.87 16.12
C PRO A 62 12.63 -15.84 15.77
N LEU A 63 11.82 -16.68 16.40
CA LEU A 63 10.38 -16.77 16.14
C LEU A 63 9.68 -15.48 16.56
N PHE A 64 10.01 -14.95 17.74
CA PHE A 64 9.43 -13.71 18.23
C PHE A 64 9.86 -12.51 17.39
N LYS A 65 11.11 -12.49 16.92
CA LYS A 65 11.62 -11.48 16.01
C LYS A 65 10.88 -11.47 14.67
N SER A 66 10.74 -12.64 14.02
CA SER A 66 10.00 -12.72 12.75
C SER A 66 8.53 -12.34 12.89
N PHE A 67 7.89 -12.68 14.02
CA PHE A 67 6.52 -12.24 14.30
C PHE A 67 6.45 -10.70 14.44
N TYR A 68 7.37 -10.11 15.19
CA TYR A 68 7.42 -8.66 15.35
C TYR A 68 7.65 -7.95 14.01
N ASP A 69 8.62 -8.41 13.22
CA ASP A 69 8.95 -7.80 11.93
C ASP A 69 7.76 -7.90 10.94
N ALA A 70 7.08 -9.04 10.88
CA ALA A 70 5.96 -9.23 9.97
C ALA A 70 4.75 -8.35 10.32
N PHE A 71 4.39 -8.25 11.60
CA PHE A 71 3.16 -7.56 12.01
C PHE A 71 3.38 -6.10 12.39
N PHE A 72 4.37 -5.81 13.24
CA PHE A 72 4.59 -4.48 13.80
C PHE A 72 5.45 -3.58 12.92
N VAL A 73 6.40 -4.16 12.18
CA VAL A 73 7.27 -3.39 11.29
C VAL A 73 6.66 -3.28 9.88
N ALA A 74 6.17 -4.38 9.30
CA ALA A 74 5.63 -4.37 7.95
C ALA A 74 4.12 -4.12 7.89
N ALA A 75 3.28 -5.05 8.38
CA ALA A 75 1.85 -5.05 8.08
C ALA A 75 1.10 -3.82 8.64
N ILE A 76 1.29 -3.49 9.92
CA ILE A 76 0.59 -2.36 10.55
C ILE A 76 0.99 -1.02 9.90
N PRO A 77 2.28 -0.68 9.74
CA PRO A 77 2.69 0.55 9.08
C PRO A 77 2.22 0.65 7.62
N GLU A 78 2.23 -0.46 6.88
CA GLU A 78 1.79 -0.48 5.48
C GLU A 78 0.30 -0.20 5.35
N GLU A 79 -0.55 -0.86 6.17
CA GLU A 79 -1.99 -0.63 6.11
C GLU A 79 -2.41 0.71 6.70
N PHE A 80 -1.73 1.19 7.74
CA PHE A 80 -1.99 2.51 8.27
C PHE A 80 -1.68 3.60 7.25
N ALA A 81 -0.57 3.49 6.53
CA ALA A 81 -0.21 4.44 5.47
C ALA A 81 -1.20 4.41 4.30
N LYS A 82 -1.61 3.21 3.85
CA LYS A 82 -2.66 3.05 2.83
C LYS A 82 -3.98 3.69 3.28
N PHE A 83 -4.39 3.46 4.52
CA PHE A 83 -5.58 4.06 5.09
C PHE A 83 -5.54 5.59 5.07
N ILE A 84 -4.43 6.21 5.48
CA ILE A 84 -4.27 7.67 5.45
C ILE A 84 -4.45 8.22 4.02
N ILE A 85 -3.79 7.59 3.04
CA ILE A 85 -3.86 8.00 1.64
C ILE A 85 -5.28 7.88 1.11
N LEU A 86 -5.96 6.76 1.35
CA LEU A 86 -7.34 6.56 0.90
C LEU A 86 -8.31 7.51 1.62
N TYR A 87 -8.12 7.76 2.91
CA TYR A 87 -8.90 8.73 3.68
C TYR A 87 -8.81 10.14 3.05
N TRP A 88 -7.62 10.56 2.60
CA TRP A 88 -7.46 11.89 2.00
C TRP A 88 -7.91 11.98 0.56
N ILE A 89 -7.66 10.95 -0.24
CA ILE A 89 -7.95 10.99 -1.68
C ILE A 89 -9.40 10.64 -1.95
N ILE A 90 -9.91 9.57 -1.34
CA ILE A 90 -11.24 9.02 -1.62
C ILE A 90 -12.30 9.62 -0.69
N TRP A 91 -12.16 9.48 0.64
CA TRP A 91 -13.25 9.89 1.56
C TRP A 91 -13.53 11.39 1.57
N LYS A 92 -12.55 12.23 1.26
CA LYS A 92 -12.76 13.68 1.08
C LYS A 92 -13.17 14.06 -0.34
N SER A 93 -13.28 13.11 -1.27
CA SER A 93 -13.69 13.38 -2.63
C SER A 93 -15.20 13.63 -2.70
N LYS A 94 -15.61 14.45 -3.66
CA LYS A 94 -17.04 14.71 -3.95
C LYS A 94 -17.76 13.50 -4.57
N PHE A 95 -17.01 12.47 -4.94
CA PHE A 95 -17.50 11.26 -5.59
C PHE A 95 -17.58 10.08 -4.62
N PHE A 96 -17.37 10.33 -3.32
CA PHE A 96 -17.53 9.34 -2.29
C PHE A 96 -18.97 9.39 -1.78
N ASP A 97 -19.72 8.34 -2.11
CA ASP A 97 -21.11 8.12 -1.69
C ASP A 97 -21.17 7.29 -0.39
#